data_AF-A0A9N9MXJ4-F1
#
_entry.id   AF-A0A9N9MXJ4-F1
#
_cell.length_a   1.000
_cell.length_b   1.000
_cell.length_c   1.000
_cell.angle_alpha   90.00
_cell.angle_beta   90.00
_cell.angle_gamma   90.00
#
_symmetry.space_group_name_H-M   'P 1'
#
loop_
_entity.id
_entity.type
_entity.pdbx_description
1 polymer ?
#
loop_
_entity_poly.entity_id
_entity_poly.type
_entity_poly.pdbx_seq_one_letter_code
_entity_poly.pdbx_strand_id
1 'polypeptide(L)'
;MQPSRQLKIYLLILLLQQTNGQNVRSICSPPPSPCDSASKYRSHDGTCNNLEHPKWGASYTIYTRLLPANYADGISAPPVAKDGSPLPLARLVSSTIHPTAPVEDKQLTLNAMQYGQILTHDMGVALNTTPPGIQTTKHLKKI
;
A
#
# COMPACT_ATOMS: atom_id res chain seq x y z
N MET A 1 6.35 43.66 33.97
CA MET A 1 7.40 42.80 34.56
C MET A 1 6.77 41.62 35.27
N GLN A 2 6.64 40.47 34.58
CA GLN A 2 6.74 39.11 35.13
C GLN A 2 6.75 38.13 33.93
N PRO A 3 7.87 38.02 33.21
CA PRO A 3 8.01 37.16 32.03
C PRO A 3 8.03 35.65 32.38
N SER A 4 7.99 35.29 33.67
CA SER A 4 8.13 33.91 34.15
C SER A 4 6.85 33.07 34.09
N ARG A 5 5.65 33.68 33.97
CA ARG A 5 4.38 32.93 33.86
C ARG A 5 4.09 32.46 32.43
N GLN A 6 4.34 33.30 31.42
CA GLN A 6 4.15 32.91 30.02
C GLN A 6 5.15 31.84 29.58
N LEU A 7 6.40 31.92 30.04
CA LEU A 7 7.40 30.88 29.74
C LEU A 7 7.05 29.53 30.39
N LYS A 8 6.49 29.53 31.60
CA LYS A 8 6.05 28.29 32.28
C LYS A 8 4.87 27.63 31.56
N ILE A 9 3.92 28.41 31.05
CA ILE A 9 2.79 27.89 30.27
C ILE A 9 3.29 27.31 28.93
N TYR A 10 4.20 28.01 28.24
CA TYR A 10 4.78 27.50 26.99
C TYR A 10 5.63 26.24 27.22
N LEU A 11 6.37 26.17 28.34
CA LEU A 11 7.12 24.98 28.74
C LEU A 11 6.19 23.82 29.14
N LEU A 12 5.04 24.09 29.77
CA LEU A 12 4.01 23.08 30.05
C LEU A 12 3.29 22.58 28.79
N ILE A 13 3.04 23.45 27.81
CA ILE A 13 2.46 23.05 26.51
C ILE A 13 3.46 22.22 25.71
N LEU A 14 4.76 22.56 25.74
CA LEU A 14 5.83 21.78 25.12
C LEU A 14 6.06 20.41 25.80
N LEU A 15 5.82 20.31 27.12
CA LEU A 15 5.90 19.03 27.86
C LEU A 15 4.65 18.15 27.69
N LEU A 16 3.48 18.73 27.38
CA LEU A 16 2.23 17.99 27.14
C LEU A 16 2.05 17.52 25.68
N GLN A 17 2.92 17.92 24.75
CA GLN A 17 2.92 17.38 23.38
C GLN A 17 3.57 15.99 23.25
N GLN A 18 3.89 15.33 24.37
CA GLN A 18 4.67 14.10 24.35
C GLN A 18 4.03 12.96 25.12
N THR A 19 2.84 12.52 24.73
CA THR A 19 2.46 11.10 24.93
C THR A 19 1.44 10.62 23.90
N ASN A 20 1.73 9.45 23.34
CA ASN A 20 0.80 8.54 22.64
C ASN A 20 0.54 8.72 21.14
N GLY A 21 1.54 9.15 20.39
CA GLY A 21 1.83 8.47 19.12
C GLY A 21 2.67 7.22 19.40
N GLN A 22 2.09 6.15 19.96
CA GLN A 22 2.78 4.86 19.95
C GLN A 22 3.24 4.63 18.51
N ASN A 23 4.51 4.27 18.32
CA ASN A 23 5.15 4.13 17.01
C ASN A 23 4.38 3.10 16.18
N VAL A 24 3.33 3.53 15.46
CA VAL A 24 2.39 2.63 14.76
C VAL A 24 3.14 1.77 13.73
N ARG A 25 4.28 2.27 13.23
CA ARG A 25 5.16 1.52 12.33
C ARG A 25 5.80 0.30 13.00
N SER A 26 6.16 0.36 14.29
CA SER A 26 6.83 -0.76 14.97
C SER A 26 5.89 -1.93 15.30
N ILE A 27 4.58 -1.67 15.40
CA ILE A 27 3.58 -2.72 15.64
C ILE A 27 3.31 -3.53 14.36
N CYS A 28 3.31 -2.87 13.20
CA CYS A 28 3.01 -3.52 11.92
C CYS A 28 4.26 -4.06 11.20
N SER A 29 5.47 -3.70 11.62
CA SER A 29 6.71 -4.23 11.05
C SER A 29 7.76 -4.47 12.14
N PRO A 30 7.93 -5.71 12.63
CA PRO A 30 8.96 -6.01 13.62
C PRO A 30 10.36 -5.72 13.05
N PRO A 31 11.36 -5.40 13.87
CA PRO A 31 12.71 -5.16 13.38
C PRO A 31 13.23 -6.39 12.60
N PRO A 32 13.94 -6.19 11.47
CA PRO A 32 14.52 -7.30 10.72
C PRO A 32 15.61 -8.01 11.53
N SER A 33 15.83 -9.29 11.26
CA SER A 33 16.99 -10.02 11.77
C SER A 33 18.29 -9.42 11.22
N PRO A 34 19.43 -9.55 11.94
CA PRO A 34 20.72 -9.12 11.44
C PRO A 34 21.06 -9.78 10.09
N CYS A 35 21.58 -8.98 9.15
CA CYS A 35 21.99 -9.46 7.83
C CYS A 35 23.42 -10.01 7.84
N ASP A 36 23.65 -11.10 7.11
CA ASP A 36 24.98 -11.60 6.82
C ASP A 36 25.55 -10.95 5.55
N SER A 37 26.54 -10.08 5.71
CA SER A 37 27.22 -9.41 4.59
C SER A 37 28.10 -10.33 3.76
N ALA A 38 28.42 -11.53 4.25
CA ALA A 38 29.23 -12.52 3.54
C ALA A 38 28.39 -13.47 2.68
N SER A 39 27.06 -13.40 2.74
CA SER A 39 26.19 -14.23 1.91
C SER A 39 26.45 -13.97 0.42
N LYS A 40 26.72 -15.05 -0.33
CA LYS A 40 26.99 -14.98 -1.77
C LYS A 40 25.72 -14.85 -2.61
N TYR A 41 24.58 -15.31 -2.10
CA TYR A 41 23.34 -15.43 -2.87
C TYR A 41 22.22 -14.59 -2.28
N ARG A 42 21.25 -14.25 -3.13
CA ARG A 42 20.03 -13.54 -2.72
C ARG A 42 19.18 -14.44 -1.82
N SER A 43 18.55 -13.84 -0.82
CA SER A 43 17.48 -14.48 -0.07
C SER A 43 16.28 -14.73 -0.99
N HIS A 44 15.51 -15.78 -0.68
CA HIS A 44 14.30 -16.11 -1.42
C HIS A 44 13.23 -15.01 -1.31
N ASP A 45 13.17 -14.32 -0.18
CA ASP A 45 12.19 -13.27 0.09
C ASP A 45 12.70 -11.85 -0.21
N GLY A 46 13.94 -11.70 -0.70
CA GLY A 46 14.54 -10.39 -1.01
C GLY A 46 15.07 -9.62 0.21
N THR A 47 15.00 -10.17 1.41
CA THR A 47 15.59 -9.56 2.61
C THR A 47 17.11 -9.42 2.50
N CYS A 48 17.68 -8.43 3.18
CA CYS A 48 19.11 -8.16 3.23
C CYS A 48 19.78 -7.81 1.89
N ASN A 49 18.99 -7.53 0.83
CA ASN A 49 19.52 -6.95 -0.40
C ASN A 49 20.07 -5.52 -0.18
N ASN A 50 19.56 -4.82 0.83
CA ASN A 50 20.12 -3.58 1.35
C ASN A 50 20.49 -3.78 2.84
N LEU A 51 21.76 -3.61 3.20
CA LEU A 51 22.27 -3.86 4.56
C LEU A 51 21.80 -2.83 5.59
N GLU A 52 21.59 -1.57 5.17
CA GLU A 52 21.08 -0.50 6.04
C GLU A 52 19.56 -0.60 6.22
N HIS A 53 18.86 -1.08 5.19
CA HIS A 53 17.42 -1.25 5.17
C HIS A 53 17.03 -2.67 4.70
N PRO A 54 17.18 -3.69 5.57
CA PRO A 54 17.03 -5.10 5.20
C PRO A 54 15.70 -5.50 4.56
N LYS A 55 14.62 -4.74 4.76
CA LYS A 55 13.28 -5.05 4.25
C LYS A 55 12.92 -4.37 2.92
N TRP A 56 13.79 -3.51 2.39
CA TRP A 56 13.49 -2.81 1.15
C TRP A 56 13.46 -3.78 -0.03
N GLY A 57 12.31 -3.87 -0.70
CA GLY A 57 12.10 -4.81 -1.79
C GLY A 57 11.85 -6.25 -1.35
N ALA A 58 11.73 -6.51 -0.03
CA ALA A 58 11.37 -7.83 0.45
C ALA A 58 9.90 -8.15 0.14
N SER A 59 9.60 -9.42 -0.17
CA SER A 59 8.25 -9.91 -0.40
C SER A 59 7.40 -9.89 0.87
N TYR A 60 6.07 -10.01 0.72
CA TYR A 60 5.10 -9.90 1.84
C TYR A 60 5.19 -8.59 2.64
N THR A 61 5.73 -7.54 2.03
CA THR A 61 5.72 -6.19 2.60
C THR A 61 4.72 -5.29 1.88
N ILE A 62 4.40 -4.16 2.49
CA ILE A 62 3.50 -3.17 1.88
C ILE A 62 4.15 -2.48 0.68
N TYR A 63 3.35 -2.15 -0.34
CA TYR A 63 3.81 -1.30 -1.43
C TYR A 63 4.16 0.11 -0.93
N THR A 64 5.31 0.62 -1.38
CA THR A 64 5.70 2.02 -1.17
C THR A 64 4.74 2.95 -1.90
N ARG A 65 4.27 4.00 -1.21
CA ARG A 65 3.42 5.04 -1.79
C ARG A 65 4.27 6.21 -2.26
N LEU A 66 4.22 6.51 -3.57
CA LEU A 66 4.86 7.70 -4.15
C LEU A 66 4.07 8.99 -3.87
N LEU A 67 2.76 8.87 -3.68
CA LEU A 67 1.85 9.96 -3.34
C LEU A 67 1.00 9.57 -2.11
N PRO A 68 0.49 10.55 -1.35
CA PRO A 68 -0.47 10.28 -0.29
C PRO A 68 -1.69 9.50 -0.81
N ALA A 69 -2.26 8.62 0.01
CA ALA A 69 -3.47 7.92 -0.40
C ALA A 69 -4.69 8.84 -0.41
N ASN A 70 -5.60 8.53 -1.33
CA ASN A 70 -6.87 9.22 -1.50
C ASN A 70 -8.02 8.27 -1.13
N TYR A 71 -8.55 8.41 0.08
CA TYR A 71 -9.72 7.70 0.58
C TYR A 71 -10.76 8.71 1.04
N ALA A 72 -12.05 8.40 0.86
CA ALA A 72 -13.13 9.34 1.23
C ALA A 72 -13.20 9.62 2.74
N ASP A 73 -12.81 8.64 3.56
CA ASP A 73 -12.71 8.73 5.03
C ASP A 73 -11.27 9.03 5.50
N GLY A 74 -10.31 9.18 4.58
CA GLY A 74 -8.89 9.32 4.87
C GLY A 74 -8.19 8.03 5.34
N ILE A 75 -8.89 6.89 5.38
CA ILE A 75 -8.37 5.63 5.97
C ILE A 75 -8.48 4.47 4.99
N SER A 76 -9.68 4.15 4.51
CA SER A 76 -9.95 2.90 3.75
C SER A 76 -11.14 2.96 2.80
N ALA A 77 -12.08 3.89 3.00
CA ALA A 77 -13.26 4.01 2.15
C ALA A 77 -12.88 4.40 0.71
N PRO A 78 -13.51 3.80 -0.32
CA PRO A 78 -13.26 4.16 -1.71
C PRO A 78 -13.36 5.67 -1.95
N PRO A 79 -12.55 6.24 -2.86
CA PRO A 79 -12.55 7.67 -3.13
C PRO A 79 -13.88 8.16 -3.71
N VAL A 80 -14.16 9.44 -3.50
CA VAL A 80 -15.28 10.18 -4.13
C VAL A 80 -14.75 11.12 -5.21
N ALA A 81 -15.65 11.65 -6.04
CA ALA A 81 -15.31 12.66 -7.02
C ALA A 81 -14.90 13.99 -6.33
N LYS A 82 -14.22 14.87 -7.08
CA LYS A 82 -13.72 16.15 -6.55
C LYS A 82 -14.83 17.10 -6.06
N ASP A 83 -16.04 16.93 -6.57
CA ASP A 83 -17.23 17.68 -6.18
C ASP A 83 -18.00 17.02 -5.00
N GLY A 84 -17.49 15.91 -4.47
CA GLY A 84 -18.11 15.15 -3.39
C GLY A 84 -19.16 14.13 -3.85
N SER A 85 -19.43 14.01 -5.15
CA SER A 85 -20.37 13.01 -5.68
C SER A 85 -19.74 11.60 -5.75
N PRO A 86 -20.56 10.52 -5.84
CA PRO A 86 -20.05 9.17 -6.06
C PRO A 86 -19.35 9.01 -7.40
N LEU A 87 -18.26 8.23 -7.45
CA LEU A 87 -17.60 7.87 -8.71
C LEU A 87 -18.54 7.03 -9.60
N PRO A 88 -18.45 7.16 -10.94
CA PRO A 88 -19.25 6.35 -11.85
C PRO A 88 -18.93 4.85 -11.69
N LEU A 89 -19.93 4.01 -11.96
CA LEU A 89 -19.77 2.56 -11.90
C LEU A 89 -18.64 2.12 -12.85
N ALA A 90 -17.67 1.36 -12.35
CA ALA A 90 -16.54 0.88 -13.15
C ALA A 90 -16.98 0.13 -14.41
N ARG A 91 -18.09 -0.63 -14.33
CA ARG A 91 -18.65 -1.33 -15.50
C ARG A 91 -19.19 -0.37 -16.55
N LEU A 92 -19.84 0.73 -16.16
CA LEU A 92 -20.34 1.75 -17.07
C LEU A 92 -19.17 2.40 -17.82
N VAL A 93 -18.10 2.77 -17.10
CA VAL A 93 -16.88 3.34 -17.70
C VAL A 93 -16.24 2.36 -18.68
N SER A 94 -16.13 1.08 -18.28
CA SER A 94 -15.60 0.02 -19.14
C SER A 94 -16.40 -0.12 -20.43
N SER A 95 -17.74 -0.23 -20.36
CA SER A 95 -18.57 -0.42 -21.55
C SER A 95 -18.71 0.80 -22.44
N THR A 96 -18.53 2.00 -21.89
CA THR A 96 -18.68 3.26 -22.64
C THR A 96 -17.38 3.70 -23.32
N ILE A 97 -16.22 3.49 -22.68
CA ILE A 97 -14.93 4.01 -23.15
C ILE A 97 -14.08 2.93 -23.84
N HIS A 98 -14.25 1.66 -23.50
CA HIS A 98 -13.44 0.56 -24.05
C HIS A 98 -14.28 -0.32 -24.99
N PRO A 99 -14.48 0.08 -26.26
CA PRO A 99 -15.16 -0.76 -27.23
C PRO A 99 -14.30 -1.99 -27.57
N THR A 100 -14.96 -3.13 -27.75
CA THR A 100 -14.30 -4.35 -28.21
C THR A 100 -13.98 -4.21 -29.69
N ALA A 101 -12.69 -4.13 -30.03
CA ALA A 101 -12.22 -4.13 -31.41
C ALA A 101 -10.97 -5.02 -31.53
N PRO A 102 -10.92 -5.96 -32.49
CA PRO A 102 -9.73 -6.76 -32.76
C PRO A 102 -8.74 -5.90 -33.56
N VAL A 103 -7.91 -5.14 -32.86
CA VAL A 103 -6.86 -4.30 -33.47
C VAL A 103 -5.52 -4.96 -33.26
N GLU A 104 -4.82 -5.28 -34.35
CA GLU A 104 -3.48 -5.86 -34.32
C GLU A 104 -2.40 -4.78 -34.34
N ASP A 105 -1.32 -5.00 -33.58
CA ASP A 105 -0.13 -4.17 -33.62
C ASP A 105 0.77 -4.61 -34.79
N LYS A 106 1.19 -3.66 -35.63
CA LYS A 106 2.02 -3.93 -36.82
C LYS A 106 3.52 -3.97 -36.54
N GLN A 107 3.95 -3.55 -35.35
CA GLN A 107 5.34 -3.43 -34.95
C GLN A 107 5.71 -4.45 -33.86
N LEU A 108 4.78 -4.74 -32.96
CA LEU A 108 5.01 -5.63 -31.83
C LEU A 108 4.39 -7.00 -32.07
N THR A 109 5.18 -8.05 -31.82
CA THR A 109 4.67 -9.41 -31.78
C THR A 109 3.93 -9.68 -30.46
N LEU A 110 3.13 -10.74 -30.42
CA LEU A 110 2.43 -11.18 -29.19
C LEU A 110 3.40 -11.43 -28.01
N ASN A 111 4.66 -11.75 -28.29
CA ASN A 111 5.69 -11.93 -27.26
C ASN A 111 5.89 -10.69 -26.39
N ALA A 112 5.66 -9.48 -26.92
CA ALA A 112 5.76 -8.25 -26.13
C ALA A 112 4.76 -8.23 -24.97
N MET A 113 3.50 -8.61 -25.23
CA MET A 113 2.46 -8.71 -24.21
C MET A 113 2.80 -9.80 -23.19
N GLN A 114 3.19 -10.98 -23.68
CA GLN A 114 3.48 -12.12 -22.80
C GLN A 114 4.68 -11.87 -21.89
N TYR A 115 5.74 -11.24 -22.41
CA TYR A 115 6.91 -10.86 -21.62
C TYR A 115 6.57 -9.78 -20.57
N GLY A 116 5.68 -8.85 -20.91
CA GLY A 116 5.14 -7.88 -19.97
C GLY A 116 4.45 -8.54 -18.77
N GLN A 117 3.69 -9.62 -18.97
CA GLN A 117 3.10 -10.38 -17.87
C GLN A 117 4.14 -11.11 -17.02
N ILE A 118 5.15 -11.73 -17.64
CA ILE A 118 6.24 -12.40 -16.91
C ILE A 118 6.92 -11.40 -15.97
N LEU A 119 7.29 -10.22 -16.48
CA LEU A 119 7.90 -9.16 -15.68
C LEU A 119 6.96 -8.68 -14.56
N THR A 120 5.68 -8.45 -14.87
CA THR A 120 4.72 -7.96 -13.87
C THR A 120 4.55 -8.97 -12.73
N HIS A 121 4.51 -10.27 -13.03
CA HIS A 121 4.38 -11.32 -12.04
C HIS A 121 5.67 -11.57 -11.23
N ASP A 122 6.85 -11.24 -11.77
CA ASP A 122 8.10 -11.25 -11.00
C ASP A 122 8.20 -10.05 -10.04
N MET A 123 7.72 -8.88 -10.48
CA MET A 123 7.83 -7.64 -9.71
C MET A 123 6.84 -7.53 -8.53
N GLY A 124 5.70 -8.22 -8.56
CA GLY A 124 4.84 -8.25 -7.40
C GLY A 124 3.46 -8.86 -7.59
N VAL A 125 2.83 -9.13 -6.45
CA VAL A 125 1.46 -9.63 -6.36
C VAL A 125 0.74 -8.95 -5.20
N ALA A 126 -0.43 -8.38 -5.46
CA ALA A 126 -1.33 -7.91 -4.42
C ALA A 126 -2.20 -9.09 -3.95
N LEU A 127 -1.99 -9.54 -2.71
CA LEU A 127 -2.78 -10.61 -2.12
C LEU A 127 -4.21 -10.12 -1.89
N ASN A 128 -5.18 -10.97 -2.20
CA ASN A 128 -6.59 -10.69 -1.98
C ASN A 128 -6.91 -10.73 -0.47
N THR A 129 -6.98 -9.57 0.16
CA THR A 129 -7.50 -9.49 1.54
C THR A 129 -9.02 -9.51 1.49
N THR A 130 -9.64 -10.47 2.15
CA THR A 130 -11.07 -10.36 2.48
C THR A 130 -11.25 -9.10 3.32
N PRO A 131 -12.16 -8.17 2.97
CA PRO A 131 -12.38 -6.99 3.78
C PRO A 131 -12.74 -7.40 5.21
N PRO A 132 -12.11 -6.84 6.26
CA PRO A 132 -12.58 -7.04 7.62
C PRO A 132 -13.96 -6.39 7.74
N GLY A 133 -15.02 -7.17 7.54
CA GLY A 133 -16.41 -6.68 7.57
C GLY A 133 -17.40 -7.45 6.69
N ILE A 134 -16.94 -8.25 5.72
CA ILE A 134 -17.83 -9.16 4.98
C ILE A 134 -17.52 -10.59 5.43
N GLN A 135 -17.95 -10.93 6.65
CA GLN A 135 -18.25 -12.32 6.93
C GLN A 135 -19.45 -12.67 6.07
N THR A 136 -19.20 -13.26 4.89
CA THR A 136 -20.27 -13.99 4.22
C THR A 136 -20.74 -15.03 5.21
N THR A 137 -21.97 -14.86 5.70
CA THR A 137 -22.67 -15.92 6.40
C THR A 137 -22.67 -17.11 5.45
N LYS A 138 -21.74 -18.05 5.64
CA LYS A 138 -21.80 -19.40 5.11
C LYS A 138 -22.98 -20.09 5.79
N HIS A 139 -24.19 -19.65 5.45
CA HIS A 139 -25.37 -20.44 5.69
C HIS A 139 -25.49 -21.38 4.50
N LEU A 140 -25.19 -22.65 4.78
CA LEU A 140 -25.43 -23.79 3.92
C LEU A 140 -26.75 -23.64 3.15
N LYS A 141 -26.69 -23.51 1.83
CA LYS A 141 -27.68 -24.09 0.93
C LYS A 141 -26.95 -25.05 0.00
N LYS A 142 -26.83 -26.27 0.52
CA LYS A 142 -26.62 -27.48 -0.25
C LYS A 142 -27.91 -27.67 -1.07
N ILE A 143 -27.80 -27.56 -2.39
CA ILE A 143 -28.65 -28.24 -3.36
C ILE A 143 -27.67 -28.89 -4.33
#